data_AF-A0A8X6W7L8-F1
#
_entry.id   AF-A0A8X6W7L8-F1
#
_cell.length_a   1.000
_cell.length_b   1.000
_cell.length_c   1.000
_cell.angle_alpha   90.00
_cell.angle_beta   90.00
_cell.angle_gamma   90.00
#
_symmetry.space_group_name_H-M   'P 1'
#
loop_
_entity.id
_entity.type
_entity.pdbx_description
1 polymer ?
#
loop_
_entity_poly.entity_id
_entity_poly.type
_entity_poly.pdbx_seq_one_letter_code
_entity_poly.pdbx_strand_id
1 'polypeptide(L)'
;MTLIMGHEKELTIEELQEVLNEELQETQRNVSPSEQEEDERGPMPTSPIKDLLKKGEAVRAMVLEWHSYQADVSRVGDLYNDNAINYFRKILKKREKQSTLDMFFNAP
;
A
#
# COMPACT_ATOMS: atom_id res chain seq x y z
N MET A 1 7.99 -41.40 -17.05
CA MET A 1 6.83 -40.53 -17.30
C MET A 1 5.73 -40.96 -16.35
N THR A 2 5.46 -40.16 -15.31
CA THR A 2 4.37 -40.43 -14.38
C THR A 2 3.18 -39.59 -14.83
N LEU A 3 2.11 -40.26 -15.21
CA LEU A 3 0.86 -39.69 -15.68
C LEU A 3 0.25 -38.87 -14.52
N ILE A 4 0.27 -37.54 -14.62
CA ILE A 4 -0.51 -36.66 -13.73
C ILE A 4 -1.96 -36.79 -14.17
N MET A 5 -2.58 -37.90 -13.79
CA MET A 5 -4.02 -38.10 -13.91
C MET A 5 -4.61 -37.59 -12.59
N GLY A 6 -5.19 -36.39 -12.61
CA GLY A 6 -5.68 -35.77 -11.39
C GLY A 6 -6.44 -34.46 -11.59
N HIS A 7 -7.68 -34.58 -12.03
CA HIS A 7 -8.79 -33.63 -11.84
C HIS A 7 -8.71 -32.28 -12.55
N GLU A 8 -8.93 -32.28 -13.86
CA GLU A 8 -9.61 -31.15 -14.52
C GLU A 8 -11.12 -31.31 -14.28
N LYS A 9 -11.59 -30.99 -13.07
CA LYS A 9 -13.01 -30.73 -12.88
C LYS A 9 -13.26 -29.35 -13.48
N GLU A 10 -13.73 -29.30 -14.73
CA GLU A 10 -14.22 -28.06 -15.32
C GLU A 10 -15.34 -27.54 -14.41
N LEU A 11 -15.11 -26.35 -13.84
CA LEU A 11 -16.10 -25.69 -13.01
C LEU A 11 -17.29 -25.32 -13.90
N THR A 12 -18.48 -25.59 -13.40
CA THR A 12 -19.71 -25.09 -13.99
C THR A 12 -19.72 -23.55 -13.96
N ILE A 13 -20.55 -22.94 -14.82
CA ILE A 13 -20.64 -21.48 -14.90
C ILE A 13 -21.06 -20.89 -13.55
N GLU A 14 -21.92 -21.58 -12.81
CA GLU A 14 -22.32 -21.19 -11.46
C GLU A 14 -21.14 -21.25 -10.46
N GLU A 15 -20.36 -22.34 -10.47
CA GLU A 15 -19.17 -22.48 -9.60
C GLU A 15 -18.11 -21.41 -9.93
N LEU A 16 -17.95 -21.04 -11.21
CA LEU A 16 -17.05 -19.94 -11.62
C LEU A 16 -17.52 -18.58 -11.12
N GLN A 17 -18.83 -18.32 -11.14
CA GLN A 17 -19.39 -17.07 -10.61
C GLN A 17 -19.25 -16.98 -9.09
N GLU A 18 -19.37 -18.11 -8.39
CA GLU A 18 -19.13 -18.17 -6.94
C GLU A 18 -17.68 -17.86 -6.60
N VAL A 19 -16.71 -18.51 -7.27
CA VAL A 19 -15.27 -18.23 -7.10
C VAL A 19 -14.94 -16.77 -7.41
N LEU A 20 -15.49 -16.21 -8.49
CA LEU A 20 -15.26 -14.82 -8.86
C LEU A 20 -15.82 -13.86 -7.79
N ASN A 21 -17.00 -14.17 -7.24
CA ASN A 21 -17.61 -13.38 -6.18
C ASN A 21 -16.85 -13.49 -4.86
N GLU A 22 -16.34 -14.67 -4.50
CA GLU A 22 -15.48 -14.88 -3.34
C GLU A 22 -14.18 -14.08 -3.47
N GLU A 23 -13.52 -14.14 -4.64
CA GLU A 23 -12.30 -13.38 -4.91
C GLU A 23 -12.56 -11.86 -4.92
N LEU A 24 -13.70 -11.40 -5.44
CA LEU A 24 -14.14 -10.00 -5.37
C LEU A 24 -14.43 -9.56 -3.94
N GLN A 25 -15.00 -10.43 -3.11
CA GLN A 25 -15.34 -10.13 -1.71
C GLN A 25 -14.09 -10.12 -0.83
N GLU A 26 -13.14 -11.04 -1.07
CA GLU A 26 -11.83 -11.05 -0.43
C GLU A 26 -11.01 -9.83 -0.88
N THR A 27 -11.05 -9.49 -2.16
CA THR A 27 -10.45 -8.25 -2.68
C THR A 27 -11.11 -7.02 -2.07
N GLN A 28 -12.43 -6.94 -1.95
CA GLN A 28 -13.09 -5.82 -1.26
C GLN A 28 -12.73 -5.74 0.22
N ARG A 29 -12.59 -6.88 0.90
CA ARG A 29 -12.14 -6.92 2.30
C ARG A 29 -10.68 -6.47 2.46
N ASN A 30 -9.84 -6.73 1.46
CA ASN A 30 -8.42 -6.33 1.42
C ASN A 30 -8.20 -4.93 0.82
N VAL A 31 -9.16 -4.41 0.04
CA VAL A 31 -9.10 -3.10 -0.66
C VAL A 31 -9.88 -2.03 0.07
N SER A 32 -10.85 -2.39 0.93
CA SER A 32 -11.41 -1.42 1.85
C SER A 32 -10.27 -1.01 2.78
N PRO A 33 -9.75 0.22 2.68
CA PRO A 33 -8.91 0.72 3.75
C PRO A 33 -9.80 0.59 4.98
N SER A 34 -9.25 -0.01 6.04
CA SER A 34 -9.76 0.24 7.37
C SER A 34 -9.69 1.76 7.58
N GLU A 35 -10.70 2.49 7.11
CA GLU A 35 -10.91 3.91 7.38
C GLU A 35 -11.40 4.10 8.83
N GLN A 36 -11.47 3.02 9.62
CA GLN A 36 -12.10 2.98 10.95
C GLN A 36 -11.38 2.07 11.95
N GLU A 37 -10.09 1.83 11.82
CA GLU A 37 -9.29 1.65 13.03
C GLU A 37 -8.88 3.06 13.47
N GLU A 38 -9.76 3.69 14.27
CA GLU A 38 -9.32 4.78 15.14
C GLU A 38 -8.25 4.20 16.07
N ASP A 39 -7.00 4.28 15.61
CA ASP A 39 -5.84 4.03 16.43
C ASP A 39 -5.92 4.96 17.64
N GLU A 40 -6.09 4.39 18.84
CA GLU A 40 -6.22 5.13 20.11
C GLU A 40 -5.07 6.11 20.36
N ARG A 41 -3.96 5.97 19.61
CA ARG A 41 -2.80 6.87 19.60
C ARG A 41 -3.08 8.26 19.02
N GLY A 42 -4.23 8.48 18.40
CA GLY A 42 -4.56 9.73 17.73
C GLY A 42 -3.73 9.97 16.45
N PRO A 43 -3.88 11.13 15.79
CA PRO A 43 -3.21 11.39 14.53
C PRO A 43 -1.69 11.52 14.71
N MET A 44 -0.92 10.67 14.01
CA MET A 44 0.54 10.69 14.05
C MET A 44 1.11 12.10 13.76
N PRO A 45 2.04 12.66 14.54
CA PRO A 45 2.57 14.00 14.27
C PRO A 45 3.29 14.13 12.92
N THR A 46 3.35 15.34 12.35
CA THR A 46 3.93 15.57 11.01
C THR A 46 5.44 15.35 10.95
N SER A 47 6.19 15.68 12.01
CA SER A 47 7.66 15.54 12.01
C SER A 47 8.10 14.08 11.89
N PRO A 48 7.59 13.12 12.69
CA PRO A 48 7.89 11.70 12.52
C PRO A 48 7.61 11.17 11.12
N ILE A 49 6.55 11.65 10.46
CA ILE A 49 6.25 11.23 9.09
C ILE A 49 7.33 11.74 8.13
N LYS A 50 7.72 13.02 8.21
CA LYS A 50 8.82 13.56 7.38
C LYS A 50 10.13 12.82 7.60
N ASP A 51 10.44 12.50 8.87
CA ASP A 51 11.66 11.77 9.23
C ASP A 51 11.64 10.34 8.67
N LEU A 52 10.49 9.65 8.73
CA LEU A 52 10.31 8.33 8.12
C LEU A 52 10.56 8.38 6.60
N LEU A 53 9.95 9.33 5.89
CA LEU A 53 10.11 9.46 4.44
C LEU A 53 11.58 9.68 4.06
N LYS A 54 12.27 10.58 4.77
CA LYS A 54 13.70 10.87 4.54
C LYS A 54 14.59 9.64 4.78
N LYS A 55 14.34 8.90 5.87
CA LYS A 55 15.06 7.66 6.17
C LYS A 55 14.81 6.59 5.11
N GLY A 56 13.57 6.45 4.66
CA GLY A 56 13.20 5.50 3.60
C GLY A 56 13.96 5.77 2.29
N GLU A 57 14.08 7.03 1.89
CA GLU A 57 14.87 7.42 0.71
C GLU A 57 16.37 7.10 0.88
N ALA A 58 16.93 7.40 2.06
CA ALA A 58 18.33 7.10 2.36
C ALA A 58 18.61 5.59 2.30
N VAL A 59 17.73 4.77 2.88
CA VAL A 59 17.84 3.30 2.81
C VAL A 59 17.77 2.84 1.36
N ARG A 60 16.79 3.31 0.57
CA ARG A 60 16.65 2.92 -0.84
C ARG A 60 17.92 3.26 -1.65
N ALA A 61 18.46 4.46 -1.47
CA ALA A 61 19.68 4.88 -2.15
C ALA A 61 20.86 3.96 -1.81
N MET A 62 21.09 3.69 -0.53
CA MET A 62 22.17 2.81 -0.08
C MET A 62 22.02 1.38 -0.61
N VAL A 63 20.82 0.80 -0.56
CA VAL A 63 20.63 -0.57 -1.05
C VAL A 63 20.81 -0.64 -2.57
N LEU A 64 20.33 0.33 -3.34
CA LEU A 64 20.51 0.35 -4.79
C LEU A 64 21.98 0.54 -5.21
N GLU A 65 22.77 1.27 -4.42
CA GLU A 65 24.19 1.49 -4.68
C GLU A 65 25.02 0.22 -4.47
N TRP A 66 24.73 -0.57 -3.43
CA TRP A 66 25.60 -1.66 -3.00
C TRP A 66 25.08 -3.07 -3.29
N HIS A 67 23.80 -3.23 -3.65
CA HIS A 67 23.21 -4.56 -3.88
C HIS A 67 23.37 -5.02 -5.33
N SER A 68 23.96 -6.20 -5.51
CA SER A 68 24.27 -6.76 -6.84
C SER A 68 23.04 -7.07 -7.69
N TYR A 69 21.89 -7.38 -7.06
CA TYR A 69 20.63 -7.65 -7.73
C TYR A 69 19.68 -6.45 -7.59
N GLN A 70 19.87 -5.45 -8.45
CA GLN A 70 19.09 -4.21 -8.40
C GLN A 70 17.61 -4.42 -8.75
N ALA A 71 17.28 -5.39 -9.61
CA ALA A 71 15.90 -5.65 -10.04
C ALA A 71 15.03 -6.15 -8.88
N ASP A 72 15.51 -7.14 -8.12
CA ASP A 72 14.77 -7.70 -6.98
C ASP A 72 14.60 -6.67 -5.86
N VAL A 73 15.65 -5.92 -5.56
CA VAL A 73 15.62 -4.82 -4.59
C VAL A 73 14.64 -3.73 -5.01
N SER A 74 14.65 -3.36 -6.29
CA SER A 74 13.72 -2.35 -6.82
C SER A 74 12.28 -2.84 -6.66
N ARG A 75 11.99 -4.10 -7.03
CA ARG A 75 10.66 -4.69 -6.88
C ARG A 75 10.17 -4.67 -5.43
N VAL A 76 11.02 -5.08 -4.49
CA VAL A 76 10.67 -5.06 -3.05
C VAL A 76 10.49 -3.63 -2.55
N GLY A 77 11.36 -2.72 -2.97
CA GLY A 77 11.31 -1.30 -2.61
C GLY A 77 10.05 -0.61 -3.14
N ASP A 78 9.63 -0.94 -4.35
CA ASP A 78 8.42 -0.40 -4.97
C ASP A 78 7.16 -0.93 -4.28
N LEU A 79 7.11 -2.24 -3.98
CA LEU A 79 6.01 -2.82 -3.20
C LEU A 79 5.88 -2.18 -1.81
N TYR A 80 7.00 -1.95 -1.12
CA TYR A 80 7.01 -1.25 0.17
C TYR A 80 6.57 0.22 0.02
N ASN A 81 6.99 0.89 -1.05
CA ASN A 81 6.60 2.26 -1.33
C ASN A 81 5.10 2.40 -1.53
N ASP A 82 4.51 1.50 -2.32
CA ASP A 82 3.10 1.55 -2.71
C ASP A 82 2.17 1.21 -1.54
N ASN A 83 2.52 0.19 -0.75
CA ASN A 83 1.67 -0.31 0.33
C ASN A 83 1.87 0.45 1.65
N ALA A 84 3.11 0.80 2.03
CA ALA A 84 3.39 1.40 3.33
C ALA A 84 3.67 2.90 3.23
N ILE A 85 4.61 3.32 2.37
CA ILE A 85 5.06 4.72 2.36
C ILE A 85 4.01 5.66 1.76
N ASN A 86 3.26 5.18 0.77
CA ASN A 86 2.22 5.98 0.12
C ASN A 86 1.11 6.41 1.10
N TYR A 87 0.78 5.58 2.09
CA TYR A 87 -0.14 5.95 3.17
C TYR A 87 0.32 7.24 3.88
N PHE A 88 1.58 7.28 4.30
CA PHE A 88 2.16 8.45 4.97
C PHE A 88 2.28 9.68 4.07
N ARG A 89 2.60 9.49 2.78
CA ARG A 89 2.59 10.59 1.79
C ARG A 89 1.19 11.20 1.65
N LYS A 90 0.14 10.36 1.60
CA LYS A 90 -1.26 10.82 1.56
C LYS A 90 -1.63 11.65 2.79
N ILE A 91 -1.19 11.23 3.98
CA ILE A 91 -1.39 12.01 5.23
C ILE A 91 -0.76 13.40 5.12
N LEU A 92 0.52 13.48 4.69
CA LEU A 92 1.19 14.78 4.54
C LEU A 92 0.48 15.67 3.52
N LYS A 93 0.10 15.12 2.37
CA LYS A 93 -0.62 15.87 1.32
C LYS A 93 -1.96 16.41 1.82
N LYS A 94 -2.69 15.63 2.63
CA LYS A 94 -3.94 16.09 3.26
C LYS A 94 -3.69 17.27 4.22
N ARG A 95 -2.65 17.19 5.04
CA ARG A 95 -2.27 18.26 5.99
C ARG A 95 -1.81 19.53 5.29
N GLU A 96 -1.03 19.39 4.23
CA GLU A 96 -0.59 20.51 3.41
C GLU A 96 -1.80 21.23 2.80
N LYS A 97 -2.72 20.48 2.17
CA LYS A 97 -3.95 21.05 1.63
C LYS A 97 -4.76 21.78 2.70
N GLN A 98 -4.92 21.19 3.89
CA GLN A 98 -5.64 21.84 4.99
C GLN A 98 -4.95 23.14 5.41
N SER A 99 -3.63 23.11 5.62
CA SER A 99 -2.87 24.30 5.99
C SER A 99 -2.95 25.42 4.93
N THR A 100 -2.98 25.07 3.63
CA THR A 100 -3.18 26.04 2.55
C THR A 100 -4.57 26.66 2.60
N LEU A 101 -5.62 25.85 2.82
CA LEU A 101 -6.98 26.35 2.97
C LEU A 101 -7.13 27.26 4.18
N ASP A 102 -6.56 26.85 5.32
CA ASP A 102 -6.59 27.63 6.55
C ASP A 102 -5.89 28.99 6.34
N MET A 103 -4.77 29.01 5.62
CA MET A 103 -4.09 30.26 5.27
C MET A 103 -4.92 31.14 4.34
N PHE A 104 -5.60 30.54 3.36
CA PHE A 104 -6.43 31.28 2.40
C PHE A 104 -7.66 31.90 3.06
N PHE A 105 -8.36 31.15 3.93
CA PHE A 105 -9.58 31.62 4.59
C PHE A 105 -9.31 32.49 5.83
N ASN A 106 -8.14 32.36 6.46
CA ASN A 106 -7.74 33.18 7.61
C ASN A 106 -6.72 34.27 7.26
N ALA A 107 -6.47 34.51 5.96
CA ALA A 107 -5.69 35.66 5.52
C ALA A 107 -6.47 36.97 5.82
N PRO A 108 -5.81 38.02 6.32
CA PRO A 108 -6.44 39.30 6.67
C PRO A 108 -6.98 40.06 5.47
#